data_AF-A0A0F7NHQ1-F1
#
_entry.id   AF-A0A0F7NHQ1-F1
#
_cell.length_a   1.000
_cell.length_b   1.000
_cell.length_c   1.000
_cell.angle_alpha   90.00
_cell.angle_beta   90.00
_cell.angle_gamma   90.00
#
_symmetry.space_group_name_H-M   'P 1'
#
loop_
_entity.id
_entity.type
_entity.pdbx_description
1 polymer ?
#
loop_
_entity_poly.entity_id
_entity_poly.type
_entity_poly.pdbx_seq_one_letter_code
_entity_poly.pdbx_strand_id
1 'polypeptide(L)'
;MTTTGPPADGHTPQPADEDSSGPSSGDAREDGADTHVAPREPEPGPAAPPPTLLRVELAKRGWARFSTFEVHYTHAARKAAAEYGDPRLARLTISSTTFKRWLAGEQIPRGNAGTVLEHMLGIDVDALLGPAPTRTFTTPRLPDDASLATARALDVTWSTSFLSPTAPAPGGGGVWQLDGHRVFDGTSVAVQLYEAEAGSDSVVIGPDDHPHLRDFIRPARRALLLAALGARRGEGLFVLDAVRARQPVAADPVDVLPIPRAYRLDDLTYAVLWAVLNLDDGLLADDAVLEAERSGLDDFLTRERSAVARSAMPELSDVGTAWLGSYVCDRHILRELRAGSGEPPVFWAREQFGEEAAAWLFFRHKHTYLRALHDLLADADRPYGYAFCLPHNAVKTSERYERTLLFLTLALLERHGLTTWVVTEPEYAQVDGFALVPGERAIIANWLRTDGIWQVDTTSHWARLRAYADAVRHARTHSVTDGATPAERLRRLADHLDLDWAWLTDRCAELARYGSAGMLRPRSRLIGLAELDDVLRYVGELGPGDPAGREAADGDPGVFAGAVTGGNRTQFRPDRHHGGRR
;
A
#
# COMPACT_ATOMS: atom_id res chain seq x y z
N MET A 1 34.39 -33.25 -16.08
CA MET A 1 34.81 -34.17 -17.16
C MET A 1 34.01 -35.46 -17.01
N THR A 2 33.64 -36.09 -18.15
CA THR A 2 33.43 -37.55 -18.42
C THR A 2 33.50 -38.56 -17.26
N THR A 3 32.72 -39.67 -17.15
CA THR A 3 31.48 -40.26 -17.76
C THR A 3 31.05 -41.44 -16.81
N THR A 4 30.20 -42.47 -17.04
CA THR A 4 29.44 -43.07 -18.17
C THR A 4 28.26 -43.94 -17.62
N GLY A 5 27.37 -44.45 -18.50
CA GLY A 5 26.46 -45.60 -18.29
C GLY A 5 26.30 -46.38 -19.61
N PRO A 6 25.22 -47.16 -19.91
CA PRO A 6 24.19 -47.80 -19.07
C PRO A 6 24.67 -49.24 -18.71
N PRO A 7 24.16 -50.43 -19.16
CA PRO A 7 22.95 -50.94 -19.86
C PRO A 7 22.00 -51.74 -18.90
N ALA A 8 21.02 -52.60 -19.27
CA ALA A 8 19.94 -52.64 -20.28
C ALA A 8 19.03 -53.90 -20.04
N ASP A 9 18.12 -54.22 -20.96
CA ASP A 9 17.32 -55.46 -21.16
C ASP A 9 16.37 -55.98 -20.02
N GLY A 10 15.14 -56.47 -20.25
CA GLY A 10 14.27 -56.47 -21.45
C GLY A 10 13.80 -57.86 -21.93
N HIS A 11 12.55 -58.27 -21.68
CA HIS A 11 11.89 -59.43 -22.34
C HIS A 11 10.35 -59.43 -22.25
N THR A 12 9.69 -60.06 -23.22
CA THR A 12 8.23 -60.33 -23.28
C THR A 12 8.00 -61.58 -24.14
N PRO A 13 6.99 -62.43 -23.83
CA PRO A 13 6.15 -62.95 -24.91
C PRO A 13 4.64 -63.15 -24.57
N GLN A 14 3.85 -63.25 -25.63
CA GLN A 14 2.44 -63.69 -25.74
C GLN A 14 2.42 -65.20 -26.19
N PRO A 15 1.32 -65.87 -26.65
CA PRO A 15 -0.10 -65.49 -26.85
C PRO A 15 -1.16 -66.55 -26.36
N ALA A 16 -2.42 -66.38 -26.81
CA ALA A 16 -3.50 -67.39 -26.98
C ALA A 16 -4.26 -67.87 -25.71
N ASP A 17 -5.52 -68.34 -25.76
CA ASP A 17 -6.37 -68.80 -26.88
C ASP A 17 -7.87 -68.39 -26.76
N GLU A 18 -8.71 -68.82 -27.72
CA GLU A 18 -10.19 -68.62 -27.86
C GLU A 18 -11.01 -69.44 -26.80
N ASP A 19 -12.34 -69.39 -26.62
CA ASP A 19 -13.47 -69.53 -27.58
C ASP A 19 -14.84 -69.14 -26.92
N SER A 20 -15.96 -69.60 -27.49
CA SER A 20 -17.29 -68.96 -27.52
C SER A 20 -18.41 -69.73 -26.79
N SER A 21 -19.51 -69.06 -26.39
CA SER A 21 -20.92 -69.50 -26.56
C SER A 21 -21.96 -68.64 -25.83
N GLY A 22 -23.13 -68.43 -26.46
CA GLY A 22 -24.42 -68.14 -25.79
C GLY A 22 -25.31 -69.40 -25.76
N PRO A 23 -26.66 -69.33 -25.79
CA PRO A 23 -27.56 -68.16 -25.74
C PRO A 23 -28.73 -68.31 -24.72
N SER A 24 -29.69 -67.36 -24.70
CA SER A 24 -31.16 -67.62 -24.79
C SER A 24 -32.06 -66.54 -24.14
N SER A 25 -32.83 -65.86 -24.99
CA SER A 25 -34.27 -65.49 -24.90
C SER A 25 -34.99 -65.31 -23.55
N GLY A 26 -35.73 -64.19 -23.42
CA GLY A 26 -36.83 -64.01 -22.47
C GLY A 26 -37.63 -62.72 -22.73
N ASP A 27 -38.83 -62.83 -23.32
CA ASP A 27 -39.76 -61.72 -23.57
C ASP A 27 -40.51 -61.24 -22.31
N ALA A 28 -40.80 -59.93 -22.20
CA ALA A 28 -42.18 -59.41 -22.18
C ALA A 28 -42.29 -57.87 -21.97
N ARG A 29 -43.11 -57.24 -22.83
CA ARG A 29 -44.02 -56.08 -22.59
C ARG A 29 -43.54 -54.84 -21.81
N GLU A 30 -43.61 -53.69 -22.48
CA GLU A 30 -44.23 -52.39 -22.10
C GLU A 30 -43.73 -51.33 -23.13
N ASP A 31 -44.39 -50.20 -23.41
CA ASP A 31 -45.83 -49.89 -23.54
C ASP A 31 -45.96 -48.57 -24.37
N GLY A 32 -47.16 -47.99 -24.45
CA GLY A 32 -47.50 -46.59 -24.80
C GLY A 32 -46.44 -45.66 -25.43
N ALA A 33 -46.69 -45.22 -26.66
CA ALA A 33 -45.95 -44.12 -27.29
C ALA A 33 -46.42 -42.74 -26.79
N ASP A 34 -45.50 -41.88 -26.35
CA ASP A 34 -45.48 -40.44 -26.70
C ASP A 34 -44.19 -39.77 -26.18
N THR A 35 -43.16 -39.67 -27.04
CA THR A 35 -41.92 -38.95 -26.71
C THR A 35 -41.94 -37.57 -27.35
N HIS A 36 -42.25 -36.54 -26.57
CA HIS A 36 -42.16 -35.15 -27.00
C HIS A 36 -40.72 -34.83 -27.48
N VAL A 37 -40.54 -34.64 -28.79
CA VAL A 37 -39.24 -34.24 -29.35
C VAL A 37 -38.95 -32.80 -28.94
N ALA A 38 -38.02 -32.63 -28.01
CA ALA A 38 -37.50 -31.31 -27.64
C ALA A 38 -36.86 -30.64 -28.87
N PRO A 39 -36.99 -29.30 -29.03
CA PRO A 39 -36.30 -28.60 -30.11
C PRO A 39 -34.79 -28.82 -29.99
N ARG A 40 -34.15 -29.28 -31.07
CA ARG A 40 -32.69 -29.25 -31.17
C ARG A 40 -32.23 -27.80 -31.02
N GLU A 41 -31.38 -27.54 -30.03
CA GLU A 41 -30.62 -26.29 -29.99
C GLU A 41 -29.80 -26.16 -31.28
N PRO A 42 -29.70 -24.97 -31.88
CA PRO A 42 -28.90 -24.78 -33.08
C PRO A 42 -27.43 -24.98 -32.73
N GLU A 43 -26.76 -25.90 -33.43
CA GLU A 43 -25.32 -26.13 -33.23
C GLU A 43 -24.54 -24.81 -33.40
N PRO A 44 -23.54 -24.53 -32.55
CA PRO A 44 -22.74 -23.33 -32.65
C PRO A 44 -21.98 -23.34 -33.98
N GLY A 45 -22.38 -22.47 -34.91
CA GLY A 45 -21.73 -22.32 -36.20
C GLY A 45 -20.24 -22.05 -36.05
N PRO A 46 -19.42 -22.46 -37.04
CA PRO A 46 -17.96 -22.43 -36.93
C PRO A 46 -17.47 -21.03 -36.56
N ALA A 47 -16.69 -20.95 -35.48
CA ALA A 47 -16.20 -19.70 -34.93
C ALA A 47 -15.51 -18.86 -36.02
N ALA A 48 -15.87 -17.57 -36.09
CA ALA A 48 -15.33 -16.67 -37.10
C ALA A 48 -13.80 -16.64 -37.02
N PRO A 49 -13.08 -16.68 -38.17
CA PRO A 49 -11.63 -16.73 -38.17
C PRO A 49 -11.03 -15.51 -37.45
N PRO A 50 -9.93 -15.67 -36.71
CA PRO A 50 -9.32 -14.59 -35.95
C PRO A 50 -8.93 -13.43 -36.89
N PRO A 51 -9.09 -12.17 -36.45
CA PRO A 51 -8.81 -11.00 -37.29
C PRO A 51 -7.32 -10.96 -37.67
N THR A 52 -7.01 -10.52 -38.89
CA THR A 52 -5.62 -10.32 -39.32
C THR A 52 -4.94 -9.20 -38.52
N LEU A 53 -3.61 -9.28 -38.36
CA LEU A 53 -2.85 -8.23 -37.69
C LEU A 53 -3.07 -6.85 -38.35
N LEU A 54 -3.17 -6.81 -39.68
CA LEU A 54 -3.52 -5.63 -40.47
C LEU A 54 -4.82 -4.97 -40.01
N ARG A 55 -5.86 -5.76 -39.72
CA ARG A 55 -7.15 -5.24 -39.23
C ARG A 55 -7.02 -4.64 -37.84
N VAL A 56 -6.20 -5.22 -36.97
CA VAL A 56 -5.93 -4.69 -35.62
C VAL A 56 -5.09 -3.41 -35.68
N GLU A 57 -4.03 -3.38 -36.48
CA GLU A 57 -3.13 -2.22 -36.60
C GLU A 57 -3.82 -1.01 -37.25
N LEU A 58 -4.68 -1.23 -38.25
CA LEU A 58 -5.50 -0.17 -38.83
C LEU A 58 -6.60 0.30 -37.87
N ALA A 59 -7.16 -0.58 -37.03
CA ALA A 59 -8.12 -0.17 -35.99
C ALA A 59 -7.47 0.73 -34.93
N LYS A 60 -6.30 0.35 -34.41
CA LYS A 60 -5.51 1.15 -33.43
C LYS A 60 -5.22 2.58 -33.90
N ARG A 61 -4.99 2.77 -35.20
CA ARG A 61 -4.69 4.08 -35.82
C ARG A 61 -5.93 4.85 -36.28
N GLY A 62 -7.14 4.29 -36.13
CA GLY A 62 -8.39 4.87 -36.66
C GLY A 62 -8.56 4.72 -38.18
N TRP A 63 -7.66 4.00 -38.86
CA TRP A 63 -7.59 3.85 -40.32
C TRP A 63 -8.43 2.68 -40.88
N ALA A 64 -9.18 1.96 -40.04
CA ALA A 64 -9.97 0.79 -40.47
C ALA A 64 -11.13 1.11 -41.46
N ARG A 65 -11.45 2.39 -41.69
CA ARG A 65 -12.40 2.83 -42.74
C ARG A 65 -11.65 3.03 -44.05
N PHE A 66 -12.17 2.47 -45.16
CA PHE A 66 -11.51 2.51 -46.47
C PHE A 66 -11.11 3.93 -46.92
N SER A 67 -11.98 4.92 -46.76
CA SER A 67 -11.69 6.33 -47.13
C SER A 67 -10.55 6.96 -46.33
N THR A 68 -10.34 6.53 -45.07
CA THR A 68 -9.20 6.95 -44.24
C THR A 68 -7.94 6.19 -44.65
N PHE A 69 -8.04 4.86 -44.81
CA PHE A 69 -6.96 4.01 -45.29
C PHE A 69 -6.40 4.48 -46.64
N GLU A 70 -7.25 4.79 -47.62
CA GLU A 70 -6.86 5.19 -48.97
C GLU A 70 -5.97 6.44 -48.97
N VAL A 71 -6.29 7.45 -48.16
CA VAL A 71 -5.47 8.66 -48.00
C VAL A 71 -4.08 8.33 -47.45
N HIS A 72 -4.00 7.54 -46.38
CA HIS A 72 -2.71 7.16 -45.79
C HIS A 72 -1.90 6.23 -46.71
N TYR A 73 -2.56 5.30 -47.39
CA TYR A 73 -1.94 4.40 -48.36
C TYR A 73 -1.39 5.16 -49.56
N THR A 74 -2.15 6.08 -50.17
CA THR A 74 -1.65 6.90 -51.29
C THR A 74 -0.48 7.81 -50.87
N HIS A 75 -0.47 8.30 -49.62
CA HIS A 75 0.67 9.05 -49.08
C HIS A 75 1.91 8.17 -48.90
N ALA A 76 1.75 6.98 -48.29
CA ALA A 76 2.82 6.00 -48.15
C ALA A 76 3.35 5.51 -49.51
N ALA A 77 2.47 5.29 -50.49
CA ALA A 77 2.82 4.89 -51.85
C ALA A 77 3.75 5.90 -52.55
N ARG A 78 3.52 7.20 -52.31
CA ARG A 78 4.36 8.29 -52.83
C ARG A 78 5.70 8.40 -52.11
N LYS A 79 5.74 8.13 -50.79
CA LYS A 79 6.99 8.07 -50.02
C LYS A 79 7.85 6.88 -50.43
N ALA A 80 7.29 5.67 -50.44
CA ALA A 80 7.94 4.46 -50.90
C ALA A 80 8.50 4.58 -52.33
N ALA A 81 7.77 5.26 -53.24
CA ALA A 81 8.25 5.54 -54.60
C ALA A 81 9.52 6.40 -54.65
N ALA A 82 9.65 7.37 -53.75
CA ALA A 82 10.82 8.24 -53.65
C ALA A 82 11.98 7.56 -52.91
N GLU A 83 11.69 6.78 -51.88
CA GLU A 83 12.67 6.07 -51.04
C GLU A 83 13.29 4.87 -51.75
N TYR A 84 12.48 4.03 -52.40
CA TYR A 84 12.94 2.84 -53.13
C TYR A 84 13.21 3.09 -54.62
N GLY A 85 13.00 4.31 -55.10
CA GLY A 85 13.29 4.70 -56.48
C GLY A 85 12.39 4.04 -57.55
N ASP A 86 11.21 3.51 -57.18
CA ASP A 86 10.23 2.97 -58.14
C ASP A 86 9.00 3.90 -58.31
N PRO A 87 8.94 4.70 -59.41
CA PRO A 87 7.80 5.55 -59.73
C PRO A 87 6.46 4.81 -59.94
N ARG A 88 6.46 3.46 -60.04
CA ARG A 88 5.23 2.66 -60.15
C ARG A 88 4.46 2.62 -58.82
N LEU A 89 5.16 2.66 -57.68
CA LEU A 89 4.54 2.68 -56.35
C LEU A 89 3.60 3.89 -56.20
N ALA A 90 4.04 5.08 -56.62
CA ALA A 90 3.25 6.32 -56.55
C ALA A 90 1.98 6.34 -57.42
N ARG A 91 1.78 5.34 -58.28
CA ARG A 91 0.61 5.20 -59.18
C ARG A 91 -0.37 4.12 -58.73
N LEU A 92 -0.12 3.44 -57.61
CA LEU A 92 -1.01 2.42 -57.08
C LEU A 92 -2.32 3.02 -56.56
N THR A 93 -3.42 2.32 -56.85
CA THR A 93 -4.74 2.53 -56.26
C THR A 93 -5.30 1.18 -55.83
N ILE A 94 -6.17 1.15 -54.82
CA ILE A 94 -6.76 -0.09 -54.28
C ILE A 94 -8.28 0.06 -54.27
N SER A 95 -9.02 -0.97 -54.67
CA SER A 95 -10.48 -0.96 -54.54
C SER A 95 -10.92 -1.24 -53.10
N SER A 96 -12.06 -0.67 -52.68
CA SER A 96 -12.66 -0.99 -51.36
C SER A 96 -12.91 -2.50 -51.17
N THR A 97 -13.17 -3.23 -52.25
CA THR A 97 -13.30 -4.69 -52.25
C THR A 97 -11.98 -5.38 -51.93
N THR A 98 -10.88 -4.97 -52.56
CA THR A 98 -9.53 -5.49 -52.31
C THR A 98 -9.09 -5.23 -50.86
N PHE A 99 -9.34 -4.02 -50.36
CA PHE A 99 -9.10 -3.65 -48.96
C PHE A 99 -9.88 -4.55 -47.98
N LYS A 100 -11.17 -4.79 -48.21
CA LYS A 100 -11.98 -5.70 -47.38
C LYS A 100 -11.42 -7.13 -47.37
N ARG A 101 -10.94 -7.63 -48.51
CA ARG A 101 -10.31 -8.97 -48.60
C ARG A 101 -9.01 -9.06 -47.81
N TRP A 102 -8.19 -8.01 -47.77
CA TRP A 102 -7.00 -7.96 -46.93
C TRP A 102 -7.35 -7.93 -45.43
N LEU A 103 -8.40 -7.19 -45.04
CA LEU A 103 -8.92 -7.18 -43.65
C LEU A 103 -9.53 -8.53 -43.20
N ALA A 104 -9.85 -9.41 -44.15
CA ALA A 104 -10.41 -10.74 -43.92
C ALA A 104 -9.39 -11.88 -44.07
N GLY A 105 -8.16 -11.59 -44.54
CA GLY A 105 -7.16 -12.61 -44.88
C GLY A 105 -7.43 -13.37 -46.19
N GLU A 106 -8.53 -13.07 -46.89
CA GLU A 106 -8.95 -13.73 -48.14
C GLU A 106 -7.99 -13.52 -49.32
N GLN A 107 -7.14 -12.50 -49.27
CA GLN A 107 -6.25 -12.13 -50.37
C GLN A 107 -4.94 -11.53 -49.86
N ILE A 108 -3.81 -12.00 -50.40
CA ILE A 108 -2.48 -11.47 -50.10
C ILE A 108 -2.15 -10.28 -51.04
N PRO A 109 -1.76 -9.10 -50.51
CA PRO A 109 -1.13 -8.03 -51.29
C PRO A 109 0.20 -8.53 -51.87
N ARG A 110 0.34 -8.55 -53.20
CA ARG A 110 1.56 -9.06 -53.87
C ARG A 110 2.34 -7.95 -54.55
N GLY A 111 3.67 -8.09 -54.55
CA GLY A 111 4.61 -7.13 -55.15
C GLY A 111 4.43 -5.72 -54.58
N ASN A 112 4.47 -4.73 -55.47
CA ASN A 112 4.31 -3.30 -55.18
C ASN A 112 3.18 -2.94 -54.18
N ALA A 113 2.09 -3.72 -54.12
CA ALA A 113 1.00 -3.48 -53.17
C ALA A 113 1.35 -3.86 -51.71
N GLY A 114 2.14 -4.92 -51.51
CA GLY A 114 2.69 -5.33 -50.21
C GLY A 114 3.75 -4.36 -49.72
N THR A 115 4.70 -4.00 -50.59
CA THR A 115 5.79 -3.04 -50.29
C THR A 115 5.29 -1.71 -49.74
N VAL A 116 4.14 -1.21 -50.19
CA VAL A 116 3.53 0.01 -49.62
C VAL A 116 2.88 -0.22 -48.26
N LEU A 117 2.26 -1.38 -48.00
CA LEU A 117 1.74 -1.69 -46.65
C LEU A 117 2.89 -1.83 -45.64
N GLU A 118 3.98 -2.50 -46.04
CA GLU A 118 5.19 -2.69 -45.25
C GLU A 118 5.82 -1.34 -44.89
N HIS A 119 6.03 -0.48 -45.88
CA HIS A 119 6.50 0.89 -45.68
C HIS A 119 5.51 1.76 -44.86
N MET A 120 4.19 1.56 -45.00
CA MET A 120 3.18 2.34 -44.27
C MET A 120 3.08 1.96 -42.79
N LEU A 121 3.32 0.70 -42.43
CA LEU A 121 3.06 0.17 -41.09
C LEU A 121 4.32 -0.27 -40.33
N GLY A 122 5.46 -0.45 -41.01
CA GLY A 122 6.71 -0.95 -40.42
C GLY A 122 6.68 -2.45 -40.10
N ILE A 123 5.81 -3.21 -40.75
CA ILE A 123 5.55 -4.64 -40.48
C ILE A 123 5.44 -5.38 -41.82
N ASP A 124 6.12 -6.52 -41.93
CA ASP A 124 6.11 -7.46 -43.06
C ASP A 124 4.68 -7.87 -43.50
N VAL A 125 4.46 -8.06 -44.81
CA VAL A 125 3.11 -8.32 -45.35
C VAL A 125 2.51 -9.67 -44.94
N ASP A 126 3.33 -10.72 -44.79
CA ASP A 126 2.88 -12.04 -44.33
C ASP A 126 2.59 -12.00 -42.82
N ALA A 127 3.38 -11.25 -42.04
CA ALA A 127 3.09 -10.98 -40.64
C ALA A 127 1.80 -10.14 -40.45
N LEU A 128 1.54 -9.17 -41.34
CA LEU A 128 0.31 -8.36 -41.35
C LEU A 128 -0.94 -9.19 -41.67
N LEU A 129 -0.83 -10.24 -42.49
CA LEU A 129 -1.96 -11.13 -42.81
C LEU A 129 -2.06 -12.38 -41.95
N GLY A 130 -1.03 -12.70 -41.17
CA GLY A 130 -1.13 -13.67 -40.09
C GLY A 130 -2.28 -13.33 -39.12
N PRO A 131 -2.80 -14.35 -38.40
CA PRO A 131 -3.78 -14.11 -37.34
C PRO A 131 -3.16 -13.17 -36.31
N ALA A 132 -3.89 -12.12 -35.93
CA ALA A 132 -3.44 -11.22 -34.88
C ALA A 132 -3.20 -12.04 -33.59
N PRO A 133 -2.12 -11.79 -32.84
CA PRO A 133 -1.81 -12.54 -31.63
C PRO A 133 -2.91 -12.33 -30.59
N THR A 134 -3.83 -13.28 -30.54
CA THR A 134 -5.07 -13.18 -29.77
C THR A 134 -4.77 -13.46 -28.31
N ARG A 135 -4.25 -12.44 -27.62
CA ARG A 135 -4.41 -12.38 -26.16
C ARG A 135 -5.91 -12.22 -25.91
N THR A 136 -6.55 -13.29 -25.45
CA THR A 136 -7.85 -13.18 -24.79
C THR A 136 -7.63 -12.33 -23.55
N PHE A 137 -8.43 -11.28 -23.40
CA PHE A 137 -8.41 -10.42 -22.23
C PHE A 137 -9.83 -10.34 -21.70
N THR A 138 -10.00 -10.52 -20.39
CA THR A 138 -11.24 -10.11 -19.75
C THR A 138 -11.27 -8.59 -19.65
N THR A 139 -12.43 -7.97 -19.85
CA THR A 139 -12.70 -6.57 -19.47
C THR A 139 -13.51 -6.54 -18.17
N PRO A 140 -13.27 -5.60 -17.25
CA PRO A 140 -14.13 -5.43 -16.08
C PRO A 140 -15.54 -4.98 -16.51
N ARG A 141 -16.53 -5.21 -15.64
CA ARG A 141 -17.83 -4.54 -15.76
C ARG A 141 -17.61 -3.02 -15.69
N LEU A 142 -18.32 -2.26 -16.52
CA LEU A 142 -18.24 -0.79 -16.45
C LEU A 142 -18.92 -0.33 -15.14
N PRO A 143 -18.23 0.45 -14.27
CA PRO A 143 -18.85 1.01 -13.07
C PRO A 143 -19.93 2.05 -13.41
N ASP A 144 -20.87 2.24 -12.49
CA ASP A 144 -21.93 3.25 -12.61
C ASP A 144 -21.33 4.67 -12.67
N ASP A 145 -21.99 5.60 -13.35
CA ASP A 145 -21.57 7.01 -13.43
C ASP A 145 -21.37 7.65 -12.05
N ALA A 146 -22.17 7.26 -11.05
CA ALA A 146 -22.02 7.72 -9.67
C ALA A 146 -20.75 7.17 -9.00
N SER A 147 -20.39 5.91 -9.26
CA SER A 147 -19.16 5.30 -8.75
C SER A 147 -17.92 5.93 -9.40
N LEU A 148 -18.00 6.22 -10.70
CA LEU A 148 -16.98 7.00 -11.43
C LEU A 148 -16.89 8.45 -10.92
N ALA A 149 -18.00 9.07 -10.52
CA ALA A 149 -18.01 10.40 -9.92
C ALA A 149 -17.36 10.38 -8.52
N THR A 150 -17.70 9.41 -7.66
CA THR A 150 -17.07 9.23 -6.34
C THR A 150 -15.57 8.94 -6.46
N ALA A 151 -15.14 8.16 -7.45
CA ALA A 151 -13.72 7.95 -7.75
C ALA A 151 -13.00 9.24 -8.17
N ARG A 152 -13.61 10.06 -9.04
CA ARG A 152 -13.06 11.36 -9.46
C ARG A 152 -13.09 12.43 -8.36
N ALA A 153 -13.93 12.25 -7.34
CA ALA A 153 -13.98 13.18 -6.20
C ALA A 153 -12.72 13.11 -5.33
N LEU A 154 -11.97 11.99 -5.35
CA LEU A 154 -10.74 11.85 -4.54
C LEU A 154 -9.70 12.93 -4.84
N ASP A 155 -9.60 13.34 -6.11
CA ASP A 155 -8.68 14.38 -6.61
C ASP A 155 -9.12 15.81 -6.23
N VAL A 156 -10.31 15.94 -5.64
CA VAL A 156 -10.82 17.18 -5.02
C VAL A 156 -10.74 17.08 -3.48
N THR A 157 -10.83 15.87 -2.92
CA THR A 157 -10.70 15.61 -1.48
C THR A 157 -9.25 15.71 -1.00
N TRP A 158 -8.28 15.26 -1.78
CA TRP A 158 -6.86 15.20 -1.39
C TRP A 158 -5.96 15.78 -2.48
N SER A 159 -5.20 16.82 -2.14
CA SER A 159 -4.32 17.57 -3.06
C SER A 159 -3.16 16.76 -3.66
N THR A 160 -2.89 15.56 -3.15
CA THR A 160 -1.89 14.60 -3.67
C THR A 160 -2.51 13.42 -4.42
N SER A 161 -3.84 13.36 -4.56
CA SER A 161 -4.54 12.33 -5.34
C SER A 161 -4.70 12.76 -6.79
N PHE A 162 -4.22 11.93 -7.72
CA PHE A 162 -4.65 11.99 -9.12
C PHE A 162 -5.03 10.59 -9.60
N LEU A 163 -6.33 10.28 -9.50
CA LEU A 163 -6.93 9.01 -9.89
C LEU A 163 -7.41 9.08 -11.33
N SER A 164 -6.71 8.38 -12.22
CA SER A 164 -7.09 8.17 -13.62
C SER A 164 -7.76 6.80 -13.81
N PRO A 165 -9.11 6.69 -13.65
CA PRO A 165 -9.84 5.48 -13.96
C PRO A 165 -9.89 5.33 -15.49
N THR A 166 -9.05 4.44 -16.03
CA THR A 166 -9.06 4.13 -17.46
C THR A 166 -10.39 3.50 -17.88
N ALA A 167 -10.88 3.84 -19.07
CA ALA A 167 -11.88 3.03 -19.76
C ALA A 167 -11.40 1.56 -19.83
N PRO A 168 -12.30 0.56 -19.76
CA PRO A 168 -11.94 -0.86 -19.63
C PRO A 168 -10.97 -1.31 -20.73
N ALA A 169 -9.69 -1.42 -20.37
CA ALA A 169 -8.60 -1.68 -21.31
C ALA A 169 -8.13 -3.13 -21.18
N PRO A 170 -7.72 -3.79 -22.27
CA PRO A 170 -7.40 -5.22 -22.23
C PRO A 170 -6.18 -5.52 -21.34
N GLY A 171 -6.41 -6.09 -20.15
CA GLY A 171 -5.39 -6.32 -19.12
C GLY A 171 -4.87 -5.05 -18.43
N GLY A 172 -5.59 -3.92 -18.54
CA GLY A 172 -5.22 -2.64 -17.96
C GLY A 172 -6.33 -2.06 -17.08
N GLY A 173 -6.06 -1.99 -15.77
CA GLY A 173 -6.76 -1.06 -14.88
C GLY A 173 -6.13 0.33 -14.94
N GLY A 174 -6.76 1.27 -14.23
CA GLY A 174 -6.32 2.65 -14.12
C GLY A 174 -5.01 2.83 -13.35
N VAL A 175 -4.64 4.09 -13.19
CA VAL A 175 -3.48 4.52 -12.40
C VAL A 175 -3.94 5.54 -11.37
N TRP A 176 -3.52 5.35 -10.13
CA TRP A 176 -3.63 6.35 -9.08
C TRP A 176 -2.24 6.89 -8.80
N GLN A 177 -2.01 8.16 -9.09
CA GLN A 177 -0.79 8.87 -8.71
C GLN A 177 -1.00 9.49 -7.32
N LEU A 178 0.06 9.46 -6.52
CA LEU A 178 0.08 9.82 -5.11
C LEU A 178 1.35 10.63 -4.84
N ASP A 179 1.26 11.93 -5.11
CA ASP A 179 2.40 12.84 -5.07
C ASP A 179 2.85 13.08 -3.60
N GLY A 180 4.13 13.42 -3.41
CA GLY A 180 4.66 13.90 -2.13
C GLY A 180 4.83 15.43 -2.12
N HIS A 181 5.03 16.03 -0.94
CA HIS A 181 5.29 17.47 -0.82
C HIS A 181 6.71 17.80 -0.35
N ARG A 182 7.40 16.90 0.37
CA ARG A 182 8.61 17.25 1.17
C ARG A 182 9.65 16.14 1.33
N VAL A 183 9.22 14.90 1.56
CA VAL A 183 10.05 13.73 1.94
C VAL A 183 9.72 12.51 1.08
N PHE A 184 8.53 12.48 0.47
CA PHE A 184 8.12 11.47 -0.48
C PHE A 184 8.39 11.95 -1.92
N ASP A 185 9.03 11.11 -2.72
CA ASP A 185 9.34 11.39 -4.13
C ASP A 185 8.11 11.37 -5.05
N GLY A 186 6.95 10.94 -4.52
CA GLY A 186 5.74 10.64 -5.29
C GLY A 186 5.73 9.22 -5.86
N THR A 187 4.55 8.63 -6.01
CA THR A 187 4.40 7.27 -6.55
C THR A 187 3.17 7.12 -7.46
N SER A 188 3.09 5.99 -8.17
CA SER A 188 1.89 5.62 -8.92
C SER A 188 1.59 4.12 -8.78
N VAL A 189 0.34 3.80 -8.45
CA VAL A 189 -0.12 2.42 -8.25
C VAL A 189 -1.21 2.06 -9.25
N ALA A 190 -1.23 0.79 -9.68
CA ALA A 190 -2.31 0.28 -10.51
C ALA A 190 -3.61 0.20 -9.70
N VAL A 191 -4.74 0.52 -10.30
CA VAL A 191 -6.03 0.52 -9.60
C VAL A 191 -7.15 0.01 -10.49
N GLN A 192 -8.08 -0.77 -9.92
CA GLN A 192 -9.32 -1.14 -10.61
C GLN A 192 -10.52 -0.84 -9.72
N LEU A 193 -11.48 -0.10 -10.28
CA LEU A 193 -12.78 0.15 -9.67
C LEU A 193 -13.75 -0.99 -10.02
N TYR A 194 -14.53 -1.43 -9.04
CA TYR A 194 -15.60 -2.42 -9.16
C TYR A 194 -16.87 -1.92 -8.47
N GLU A 195 -18.03 -2.30 -9.00
CA GLU A 195 -19.29 -2.18 -8.27
C GLU A 195 -19.41 -3.25 -7.20
N ALA A 196 -19.73 -2.83 -5.97
CA ALA A 196 -19.90 -3.70 -4.82
C ALA A 196 -21.30 -3.59 -4.21
N GLU A 197 -21.74 -4.67 -3.57
CA GLU A 197 -22.98 -4.70 -2.79
C GLU A 197 -22.69 -4.47 -1.30
N ALA A 198 -23.64 -3.85 -0.59
CA ALA A 198 -23.50 -3.60 0.84
C ALA A 198 -23.86 -4.86 1.65
N GLY A 199 -22.86 -5.48 2.26
CA GLY A 199 -23.05 -6.48 3.31
C GLY A 199 -23.21 -5.84 4.70
N SER A 200 -23.42 -6.68 5.70
CA SER A 200 -23.52 -6.27 7.11
C SER A 200 -22.24 -5.60 7.62
N ASP A 201 -21.10 -6.28 7.44
CA ASP A 201 -19.79 -5.88 7.99
C ASP A 201 -18.71 -5.62 6.90
N SER A 202 -19.03 -5.97 5.65
CA SER A 202 -18.18 -5.76 4.47
C SER A 202 -18.96 -5.13 3.31
N VAL A 203 -18.26 -4.55 2.34
CA VAL A 203 -18.77 -4.40 0.98
C VAL A 203 -18.26 -5.55 0.13
N VAL A 204 -19.01 -5.93 -0.90
CA VAL A 204 -18.88 -7.26 -1.52
C VAL A 204 -18.78 -7.13 -3.03
N ILE A 205 -17.63 -7.49 -3.61
CA ILE A 205 -17.47 -7.61 -5.07
C ILE A 205 -18.02 -8.97 -5.49
N GLY A 206 -18.94 -8.96 -6.47
CA GLY A 206 -19.71 -10.14 -6.90
C GLY A 206 -19.04 -10.98 -8.00
N PRO A 207 -19.63 -12.16 -8.31
CA PRO A 207 -19.02 -13.16 -9.17
C PRO A 207 -18.85 -12.75 -10.63
N ASP A 208 -19.67 -11.82 -11.15
CA ASP A 208 -19.56 -11.30 -12.51
C ASP A 208 -18.18 -10.68 -12.81
N ASP A 209 -17.54 -10.10 -11.79
CA ASP A 209 -16.23 -9.47 -11.91
C ASP A 209 -15.06 -10.42 -11.59
N HIS A 210 -15.31 -11.63 -11.05
CA HIS A 210 -14.26 -12.60 -10.73
C HIS A 210 -13.33 -12.96 -11.91
N PRO A 211 -13.79 -13.08 -13.17
CA PRO A 211 -12.90 -13.34 -14.30
C PRO A 211 -11.88 -12.21 -14.53
N HIS A 212 -12.30 -10.94 -14.46
CA HIS A 212 -11.36 -9.81 -14.59
C HIS A 212 -10.48 -9.67 -13.35
N LEU A 213 -11.05 -9.88 -12.17
CA LEU A 213 -10.35 -9.81 -10.90
C LEU A 213 -9.16 -10.78 -10.86
N ARG A 214 -9.35 -12.03 -11.30
CA ARG A 214 -8.27 -13.03 -11.48
C ARG A 214 -7.20 -12.56 -12.47
N ASP A 215 -7.63 -11.95 -13.58
CA ASP A 215 -6.75 -11.37 -14.60
C ASP A 215 -5.94 -10.16 -14.07
N PHE A 216 -6.49 -9.41 -13.12
CA PHE A 216 -5.91 -8.16 -12.58
C PHE A 216 -4.94 -8.39 -11.42
N ILE A 217 -5.24 -9.30 -10.47
CA ILE A 217 -4.50 -9.48 -9.20
C ILE A 217 -3.12 -10.17 -9.32
N ARG A 218 -2.44 -10.00 -10.46
CA ARG A 218 -1.21 -10.74 -10.85
C ARG A 218 -0.07 -10.60 -9.84
N PRO A 219 0.73 -11.66 -9.58
CA PRO A 219 1.77 -11.68 -8.56
C PRO A 219 2.73 -10.47 -8.52
N ALA A 220 3.26 -10.07 -9.67
CA ALA A 220 4.40 -9.16 -9.79
C ALA A 220 4.07 -7.65 -9.81
N ARG A 221 2.81 -7.24 -9.97
CA ARG A 221 2.40 -5.83 -10.02
C ARG A 221 1.77 -5.43 -8.69
N ARG A 222 2.16 -4.28 -8.13
CA ARG A 222 1.39 -3.65 -7.04
C ARG A 222 0.10 -3.08 -7.61
N ALA A 223 -1.03 -3.43 -7.01
CA ALA A 223 -2.33 -2.96 -7.46
C ALA A 223 -3.30 -2.83 -6.29
N LEU A 224 -4.23 -1.88 -6.39
CA LEU A 224 -5.34 -1.69 -5.46
C LEU A 224 -6.67 -2.04 -6.15
N LEU A 225 -7.58 -2.58 -5.37
CA LEU A 225 -8.98 -2.74 -5.71
C LEU A 225 -9.74 -1.61 -5.01
N LEU A 226 -10.56 -0.88 -5.75
CA LEU A 226 -11.56 0.02 -5.21
C LEU A 226 -12.94 -0.60 -5.40
N ALA A 227 -13.69 -0.73 -4.32
CA ALA A 227 -15.10 -1.09 -4.34
C ALA A 227 -15.94 0.18 -4.12
N ALA A 228 -16.87 0.47 -5.03
CA ALA A 228 -17.88 1.50 -4.84
C ALA A 228 -19.21 0.87 -4.43
N LEU A 229 -19.91 1.53 -3.51
CA LEU A 229 -21.35 1.33 -3.37
C LEU A 229 -22.04 2.26 -4.37
N GLY A 230 -22.48 1.70 -5.50
CA GLY A 230 -23.17 2.46 -6.56
C GLY A 230 -24.45 3.16 -6.10
N ALA A 231 -24.99 4.01 -6.98
CA ALA A 231 -25.91 5.14 -6.74
C ALA A 231 -27.19 4.93 -5.89
N ARG A 232 -27.47 3.71 -5.43
CA ARG A 232 -28.69 3.32 -4.71
C ARG A 232 -28.42 2.54 -3.40
N ARG A 233 -27.16 2.32 -3.02
CA ARG A 233 -26.77 1.35 -1.96
C ARG A 233 -25.83 1.87 -0.88
N GLY A 234 -25.35 3.10 -0.98
CA GLY A 234 -24.54 3.77 0.04
C GLY A 234 -23.73 4.91 -0.56
N GLU A 235 -22.85 5.49 0.25
CA GLU A 235 -21.82 6.43 -0.18
C GLU A 235 -20.44 5.92 0.24
N GLY A 236 -19.41 6.30 -0.52
CA GLY A 236 -18.01 6.02 -0.23
C GLY A 236 -17.39 4.89 -1.07
N LEU A 237 -16.06 4.88 -1.04
CA LEU A 237 -15.20 3.87 -1.64
C LEU A 237 -14.54 3.03 -0.54
N PHE A 238 -14.16 1.80 -0.88
CA PHE A 238 -13.47 0.88 0.02
C PHE A 238 -12.27 0.29 -0.71
N VAL A 239 -11.13 0.14 -0.02
CA VAL A 239 -9.85 -0.22 -0.62
C VAL A 239 -9.35 -1.59 -0.15
N LEU A 240 -8.72 -2.34 -1.06
CA LEU A 240 -7.98 -3.55 -0.73
C LEU A 240 -6.75 -3.72 -1.64
N ASP A 241 -5.60 -4.08 -1.08
CA ASP A 241 -4.44 -4.48 -1.87
C ASP A 241 -4.75 -5.78 -2.64
N ALA A 242 -4.46 -5.79 -3.95
CA ALA A 242 -4.68 -6.93 -4.81
C ALA A 242 -4.03 -8.23 -4.29
N VAL A 243 -2.93 -8.16 -3.52
CA VAL A 243 -2.34 -9.35 -2.89
C VAL A 243 -3.23 -9.99 -1.82
N ARG A 244 -4.08 -9.21 -1.14
CA ARG A 244 -5.00 -9.68 -0.10
C ARG A 244 -6.21 -10.38 -0.74
N ALA A 245 -6.64 -9.93 -1.91
CA ALA A 245 -7.69 -10.59 -2.70
C ALA A 245 -7.27 -11.95 -3.31
N ARG A 246 -5.96 -12.21 -3.50
CA ARG A 246 -5.48 -13.45 -4.17
C ARG A 246 -5.96 -14.73 -3.50
N GLN A 247 -5.97 -14.81 -2.16
CA GLN A 247 -6.36 -16.03 -1.46
C GLN A 247 -7.88 -16.28 -1.54
N PRO A 248 -8.77 -15.32 -1.22
CA PRO A 248 -10.22 -15.48 -1.43
C PRO A 248 -10.58 -15.84 -2.88
N VAL A 249 -9.98 -15.16 -3.88
CA VAL A 249 -10.32 -15.34 -5.30
C VAL A 249 -9.73 -16.62 -5.93
N ALA A 250 -8.88 -17.34 -5.18
CA ALA A 250 -8.31 -18.64 -5.54
C ALA A 250 -8.90 -19.83 -4.75
N ALA A 251 -9.78 -19.58 -3.76
CA ALA A 251 -10.59 -20.64 -3.17
C ALA A 251 -11.66 -21.10 -4.18
N ASP A 252 -12.14 -22.34 -4.09
CA ASP A 252 -13.20 -22.86 -4.96
C ASP A 252 -14.28 -23.51 -4.07
N PRO A 253 -15.55 -23.07 -4.13
CA PRO A 253 -16.08 -21.95 -4.93
C PRO A 253 -15.63 -20.57 -4.42
N VAL A 254 -15.45 -19.60 -5.34
CA VAL A 254 -15.45 -18.17 -5.00
C VAL A 254 -16.87 -17.66 -5.11
N ASP A 255 -17.60 -17.60 -4.00
CA ASP A 255 -18.93 -16.97 -3.98
C ASP A 255 -18.81 -15.45 -4.21
N VAL A 256 -17.96 -14.78 -3.43
CA VAL A 256 -17.74 -13.32 -3.46
C VAL A 256 -16.36 -12.93 -2.90
N LEU A 257 -15.89 -11.71 -3.20
CA LEU A 257 -14.77 -11.07 -2.48
C LEU A 257 -15.29 -10.01 -1.48
N PRO A 258 -15.23 -10.26 -0.15
CA PRO A 258 -15.56 -9.27 0.87
C PRO A 258 -14.39 -8.31 1.15
N ILE A 259 -14.71 -7.02 1.30
CA ILE A 259 -13.81 -5.95 1.75
C ILE A 259 -14.42 -5.35 3.04
N PRO A 260 -13.80 -5.51 4.23
CA PRO A 260 -14.31 -4.97 5.49
C PRO A 260 -14.67 -3.47 5.42
N ARG A 261 -15.79 -3.08 6.05
CA ARG A 261 -16.27 -1.69 6.04
C ARG A 261 -15.29 -0.72 6.72
N ALA A 262 -14.43 -1.22 7.61
CA ALA A 262 -13.35 -0.45 8.22
C ALA A 262 -12.33 0.10 7.19
N TYR A 263 -12.15 -0.59 6.05
CA TYR A 263 -11.28 -0.16 4.94
C TYR A 263 -11.99 0.84 4.00
N ARG A 264 -13.02 1.54 4.50
CA ARG A 264 -13.54 2.74 3.84
C ARG A 264 -12.40 3.72 3.60
N LEU A 265 -12.37 4.28 2.40
CA LEU A 265 -11.40 5.25 1.94
C LEU A 265 -11.81 6.66 2.41
N ASP A 266 -11.41 7.00 3.64
CA ASP A 266 -11.48 8.32 4.25
C ASP A 266 -10.08 8.78 4.73
N ASP A 267 -9.96 9.97 5.32
CA ASP A 267 -8.67 10.62 5.63
C ASP A 267 -7.68 9.72 6.39
N LEU A 268 -8.17 8.87 7.30
CA LEU A 268 -7.32 7.90 8.04
C LEU A 268 -6.79 6.80 7.12
N THR A 269 -7.67 6.19 6.32
CA THR A 269 -7.27 5.14 5.36
C THR A 269 -6.38 5.71 4.26
N TYR A 270 -6.65 6.94 3.79
CA TYR A 270 -5.81 7.62 2.80
C TYR A 270 -4.44 8.01 3.37
N ALA A 271 -4.36 8.54 4.59
CA ALA A 271 -3.10 8.79 5.29
C ALA A 271 -2.18 7.55 5.30
N VAL A 272 -2.74 6.40 5.67
CA VAL A 272 -2.00 5.12 5.70
C VAL A 272 -1.64 4.65 4.29
N LEU A 273 -2.54 4.74 3.31
CA LEU A 273 -2.25 4.43 1.90
C LEU A 273 -1.09 5.28 1.37
N TRP A 274 -1.24 6.61 1.42
CA TRP A 274 -0.33 7.59 0.85
C TRP A 274 1.10 7.42 1.39
N ALA A 275 1.24 7.27 2.71
CA ALA A 275 2.54 7.02 3.33
C ALA A 275 3.11 5.63 2.99
N VAL A 276 2.34 4.56 3.12
CA VAL A 276 2.84 3.19 2.85
C VAL A 276 3.19 2.99 1.37
N LEU A 277 2.45 3.61 0.45
CA LEU A 277 2.69 3.52 -0.99
C LEU A 277 3.97 4.27 -1.40
N ASN A 278 4.17 5.49 -0.90
CA ASN A 278 5.40 6.25 -1.16
C ASN A 278 6.63 5.60 -0.50
N LEU A 279 6.54 5.28 0.80
CA LEU A 279 7.66 4.72 1.55
C LEU A 279 8.10 3.33 1.05
N ASP A 280 7.18 2.46 0.64
CA ASP A 280 7.57 1.18 0.02
C ASP A 280 8.33 1.38 -1.28
N ASP A 281 7.85 2.29 -2.13
CA ASP A 281 8.27 2.34 -3.53
C ASP A 281 9.63 3.05 -3.66
N GLY A 282 9.89 4.09 -2.87
CA GLY A 282 11.23 4.67 -2.70
C GLY A 282 12.22 3.69 -2.05
N LEU A 283 11.85 3.03 -0.93
CA LEU A 283 12.72 2.05 -0.28
C LEU A 283 12.93 0.75 -1.08
N LEU A 284 12.16 0.52 -2.16
CA LEU A 284 12.39 -0.56 -3.11
C LEU A 284 13.26 -0.16 -4.29
N ALA A 285 13.25 1.11 -4.70
CA ALA A 285 14.24 1.63 -5.64
C ALA A 285 15.64 1.56 -5.01
N ASP A 286 15.75 1.92 -3.73
CA ASP A 286 17.02 2.11 -3.04
C ASP A 286 17.56 0.87 -2.30
N ASP A 287 16.82 -0.25 -2.22
CA ASP A 287 17.14 -1.40 -1.33
C ASP A 287 18.58 -1.94 -1.53
N ALA A 288 19.10 -1.92 -2.76
CA ALA A 288 20.45 -2.33 -3.10
C ALA A 288 21.53 -1.33 -2.64
N VAL A 289 21.27 -0.02 -2.81
CA VAL A 289 22.18 1.06 -2.38
C VAL A 289 22.19 1.12 -0.85
N LEU A 290 21.02 1.05 -0.21
CA LEU A 290 20.88 1.02 1.23
C LEU A 290 21.57 -0.19 1.87
N GLU A 291 21.53 -1.38 1.27
CA GLU A 291 22.27 -2.54 1.83
C GLU A 291 23.79 -2.40 1.68
N ALA A 292 24.26 -1.84 0.56
CA ALA A 292 25.67 -1.55 0.34
C ALA A 292 26.20 -0.52 1.36
N GLU A 293 25.55 0.64 1.45
CA GLU A 293 25.96 1.72 2.36
C GLU A 293 25.86 1.33 3.83
N ARG A 294 24.83 0.56 4.23
CA ARG A 294 24.72 0.03 5.60
C ARG A 294 25.91 -0.80 6.04
N SER A 295 26.63 -1.43 5.10
CA SER A 295 27.84 -2.20 5.39
C SER A 295 29.07 -1.32 5.64
N GLY A 296 29.05 -0.05 5.23
CA GLY A 296 30.10 0.95 5.49
C GLY A 296 29.82 1.89 6.68
N LEU A 297 28.61 1.86 7.27
CA LEU A 297 28.18 2.85 8.27
C LEU A 297 28.95 2.84 9.60
N ASP A 298 29.54 1.71 10.01
CA ASP A 298 30.17 1.62 11.34
C ASP A 298 31.35 2.61 11.51
N ASP A 299 31.99 3.00 10.41
CA ASP A 299 33.05 4.01 10.38
C ASP A 299 32.54 5.44 10.65
N PHE A 300 31.25 5.71 10.39
CA PHE A 300 30.56 6.94 10.80
C PHE A 300 29.95 6.81 12.21
N LEU A 301 29.38 5.65 12.52
CA LEU A 301 28.71 5.34 13.78
C LEU A 301 29.67 5.15 14.97
N THR A 302 30.97 5.24 14.76
CA THR A 302 32.01 5.32 15.81
C THR A 302 32.44 6.76 16.13
N ARG A 303 32.06 7.77 15.34
CA ARG A 303 32.51 9.17 15.51
C ARG A 303 31.58 9.97 16.43
N GLU A 304 32.11 10.88 17.25
CA GLU A 304 31.34 11.82 18.07
C GLU A 304 30.58 12.87 17.23
N ARG A 305 31.16 13.23 16.07
CA ARG A 305 30.54 14.09 15.06
C ARG A 305 30.64 13.43 13.68
N SER A 306 29.54 13.45 12.94
CA SER A 306 29.48 13.02 11.55
C SER A 306 28.39 13.81 10.81
N ALA A 307 28.70 14.28 9.61
CA ALA A 307 27.72 14.81 8.68
C ALA A 307 28.08 14.33 7.27
N VAL A 308 27.08 13.95 6.49
CA VAL A 308 27.24 13.47 5.11
C VAL A 308 26.31 14.26 4.21
N ALA A 309 26.86 14.96 3.21
CA ALA A 309 26.10 15.73 2.23
C ALA A 309 25.29 14.79 1.32
N ARG A 310 24.09 15.22 0.89
CA ARG A 310 23.26 14.46 -0.07
C ARG A 310 24.01 14.07 -1.35
N SER A 311 24.90 14.96 -1.82
CA SER A 311 25.77 14.73 -2.98
C SER A 311 26.79 13.60 -2.83
N ALA A 312 26.94 12.99 -1.65
CA ALA A 312 27.75 11.79 -1.46
C ALA A 312 27.04 10.51 -1.90
N MET A 313 25.70 10.50 -1.94
CA MET A 313 24.86 9.35 -2.33
C MET A 313 23.75 9.81 -3.29
N PRO A 314 24.10 10.35 -4.48
CA PRO A 314 23.14 10.97 -5.41
C PRO A 314 22.19 9.98 -6.10
N GLU A 315 22.31 8.68 -5.81
CA GLU A 315 21.42 7.62 -6.32
C GLU A 315 20.25 7.32 -5.38
N LEU A 316 20.25 7.83 -4.14
CA LEU A 316 19.15 7.65 -3.19
C LEU A 316 17.97 8.60 -3.48
N SER A 317 16.77 8.08 -3.34
CA SER A 317 15.52 8.85 -3.23
C SER A 317 15.49 9.74 -2.00
N ASP A 318 14.56 10.69 -1.93
CA ASP A 318 14.31 11.47 -0.70
C ASP A 318 13.84 10.56 0.44
N VAL A 319 13.04 9.54 0.13
CA VAL A 319 12.62 8.47 1.07
C VAL A 319 13.81 7.66 1.61
N GLY A 320 14.75 7.24 0.75
CA GLY A 320 15.94 6.48 1.16
C GLY A 320 16.94 7.33 1.93
N THR A 321 17.10 8.60 1.52
CA THR A 321 17.85 9.63 2.26
C THR A 321 17.29 9.79 3.68
N ALA A 322 15.98 9.95 3.81
CA ALA A 322 15.29 10.05 5.09
C ALA A 322 15.48 8.79 5.95
N TRP A 323 15.34 7.59 5.37
CA TRP A 323 15.54 6.32 6.09
C TRP A 323 16.98 6.13 6.58
N LEU A 324 17.96 6.44 5.74
CA LEU A 324 19.38 6.29 6.08
C LEU A 324 19.80 7.29 7.16
N GLY A 325 19.37 8.55 7.02
CA GLY A 325 19.65 9.61 7.98
C GLY A 325 19.03 9.33 9.35
N SER A 326 17.76 8.93 9.38
CA SER A 326 17.07 8.56 10.62
C SER A 326 17.68 7.32 11.29
N TYR A 327 18.07 6.30 10.50
CA TYR A 327 18.77 5.11 11.01
C TYR A 327 20.12 5.45 11.68
N VAL A 328 20.90 6.34 11.08
CA VAL A 328 22.19 6.80 11.65
C VAL A 328 21.96 7.62 12.92
N CYS A 329 20.98 8.54 12.91
CA CYS A 329 20.60 9.34 14.07
C CYS A 329 20.19 8.47 15.26
N ASP A 330 19.32 7.49 15.05
CA ASP A 330 18.82 6.59 16.10
C ASP A 330 19.94 5.73 16.71
N ARG A 331 20.85 5.19 15.87
CA ARG A 331 22.03 4.44 16.35
C ARG A 331 23.01 5.35 17.11
N HIS A 332 23.20 6.61 16.68
CA HIS A 332 24.05 7.57 17.38
C HIS A 332 23.49 7.92 18.76
N ILE A 333 22.20 8.24 18.87
CA ILE A 333 21.53 8.51 20.15
C ILE A 333 21.66 7.32 21.11
N LEU A 334 21.35 6.10 20.66
CA LEU A 334 21.45 4.91 21.52
C LEU A 334 22.89 4.57 21.92
N ARG A 335 23.89 4.82 21.06
CA ARG A 335 25.31 4.66 21.41
C ARG A 335 25.67 5.63 22.54
N GLU A 336 25.35 6.90 22.36
CA GLU A 336 25.71 7.94 23.31
C GLU A 336 25.04 7.76 24.65
N LEU A 337 23.72 7.53 24.68
CA LEU A 337 23.00 7.31 25.94
C LEU A 337 23.57 6.12 26.73
N ARG A 338 23.85 4.99 26.06
CA ARG A 338 24.49 3.80 26.68
C ARG A 338 25.92 4.01 27.17
N ALA A 339 26.61 5.04 26.69
CA ALA A 339 27.96 5.38 27.13
C ALA A 339 27.98 6.25 28.41
N GLY A 340 26.83 6.64 28.97
CA GLY A 340 26.73 7.42 30.20
C GLY A 340 25.75 6.83 31.21
N SER A 341 25.78 7.37 32.42
CA SER A 341 24.92 6.98 33.55
C SER A 341 24.45 8.26 34.27
N GLY A 342 23.48 8.93 33.65
CA GLY A 342 23.00 10.27 34.02
C GLY A 342 21.50 10.33 34.29
N GLU A 343 20.95 11.54 34.43
CA GLU A 343 19.50 11.74 34.48
C GLU A 343 18.82 11.31 33.15
N PRO A 344 17.56 10.81 33.19
CA PRO A 344 16.86 10.36 32.00
C PRO A 344 16.72 11.49 30.97
N PRO A 345 17.01 11.23 29.69
CA PRO A 345 17.11 12.26 28.66
C PRO A 345 15.75 12.86 28.29
N VAL A 346 15.78 14.11 27.82
CA VAL A 346 14.62 14.76 27.20
C VAL A 346 14.92 15.02 25.73
N PHE A 347 13.97 14.66 24.86
CA PHE A 347 14.14 14.68 23.42
C PHE A 347 13.47 15.89 22.77
N TRP A 348 14.01 16.30 21.63
CA TRP A 348 13.42 17.30 20.75
C TRP A 348 13.29 16.75 19.33
N ALA A 349 12.08 16.81 18.78
CA ALA A 349 11.72 16.38 17.44
C ALA A 349 11.69 17.57 16.46
N ARG A 350 11.91 17.30 15.17
CA ARG A 350 11.88 18.31 14.08
C ARG A 350 10.74 18.11 13.09
N GLU A 351 9.98 17.04 13.25
CA GLU A 351 8.76 16.70 12.54
C GLU A 351 7.68 17.76 12.80
N GLN A 352 7.19 18.40 11.74
CA GLN A 352 6.09 19.37 11.77
C GLN A 352 4.91 18.96 10.89
N PHE A 353 5.15 18.06 9.94
CA PHE A 353 4.20 17.58 8.95
C PHE A 353 4.01 16.06 9.01
N GLY A 354 2.89 15.56 8.50
CA GLY A 354 2.56 14.14 8.52
C GLY A 354 3.52 13.28 7.71
N GLU A 355 3.99 13.83 6.59
CA GLU A 355 5.01 13.24 5.72
C GLU A 355 6.34 12.99 6.45
N GLU A 356 6.81 13.98 7.23
CA GLU A 356 8.01 13.89 8.05
C GLU A 356 7.82 12.89 9.21
N ALA A 357 6.64 12.93 9.83
CA ALA A 357 6.28 12.10 10.97
C ALA A 357 6.08 10.61 10.61
N ALA A 358 5.77 10.28 9.34
CA ALA A 358 5.50 8.93 8.87
C ALA A 358 6.64 7.93 9.13
N ALA A 359 7.89 8.41 9.18
CA ALA A 359 9.06 7.58 9.52
C ALA A 359 8.85 6.79 10.82
N TRP A 360 8.29 7.42 11.86
CA TRP A 360 8.04 6.79 13.17
C TRP A 360 7.02 5.65 13.10
N LEU A 361 5.95 5.84 12.34
CA LEU A 361 4.87 4.84 12.18
C LEU A 361 5.32 3.63 11.38
N PHE A 362 6.18 3.82 10.37
CA PHE A 362 6.44 2.77 9.38
C PHE A 362 7.85 2.17 9.42
N PHE A 363 8.90 2.93 9.74
CA PHE A 363 10.29 2.42 9.67
C PHE A 363 10.58 1.42 10.80
N ARG A 364 10.93 0.17 10.45
CA ARG A 364 11.24 -0.88 11.44
C ARG A 364 12.41 -0.54 12.36
N HIS A 365 13.32 0.34 11.91
CA HIS A 365 14.40 0.82 12.76
C HIS A 365 13.89 1.77 13.85
N LYS A 366 12.90 2.64 13.58
CA LYS A 366 12.25 3.51 14.58
C LYS A 366 11.55 2.69 15.65
N HIS A 367 10.83 1.65 15.24
CA HIS A 367 10.18 0.70 16.16
C HIS A 367 11.20 0.00 17.06
N THR A 368 12.36 -0.34 16.51
CA THR A 368 13.46 -0.99 17.24
C THR A 368 14.20 -0.01 18.16
N TYR A 369 14.33 1.25 17.73
CA TYR A 369 14.84 2.35 18.54
C TYR A 369 13.94 2.63 19.75
N LEU A 370 12.62 2.74 19.56
CA LEU A 370 11.66 2.98 20.64
C LEU A 370 11.71 1.89 21.71
N ARG A 371 11.72 0.60 21.32
CA ARG A 371 11.92 -0.52 22.25
C ARG A 371 13.26 -0.43 22.99
N ALA A 372 14.35 -0.24 22.24
CA ALA A 372 15.70 -0.13 22.82
C ALA A 372 15.91 1.12 23.70
N LEU A 373 15.04 2.12 23.57
CA LEU A 373 14.97 3.31 24.41
C LEU A 373 14.15 3.05 25.69
N HIS A 374 13.01 2.39 25.56
CA HIS A 374 12.19 1.93 26.69
C HIS A 374 13.00 0.98 27.59
N ASP A 375 13.67 -0.02 27.02
CA ASP A 375 14.56 -0.95 27.72
C ASP A 375 15.70 -0.23 28.48
N LEU A 376 16.18 0.91 27.96
CA LEU A 376 17.27 1.71 28.53
C LEU A 376 16.80 2.64 29.66
N LEU A 377 15.50 2.97 29.71
CA LEU A 377 14.91 3.97 30.61
C LEU A 377 13.81 3.38 31.52
N ALA A 378 13.72 2.05 31.62
CA ALA A 378 12.71 1.36 32.41
C ALA A 378 12.79 1.67 33.92
N ASP A 379 14.00 1.89 34.45
CA ASP A 379 14.26 2.22 35.87
C ASP A 379 14.22 3.75 36.17
N ALA A 380 13.69 4.58 35.26
CA ALA A 380 13.74 6.03 35.39
C ALA A 380 12.59 6.63 36.25
N ASP A 381 12.91 7.05 37.47
CA ASP A 381 12.01 7.75 38.43
C ASP A 381 11.37 9.08 37.93
N ARG A 382 11.67 9.55 36.71
CA ARG A 382 11.18 10.82 36.16
C ARG A 382 10.65 10.68 34.73
N PRO A 383 9.57 11.39 34.36
CA PRO A 383 9.06 11.38 33.00
C PRO A 383 10.07 11.97 32.00
N TYR A 384 10.58 11.09 31.15
CA TYR A 384 11.23 11.40 29.88
C TYR A 384 10.18 11.51 28.77
N GLY A 385 10.56 12.09 27.63
CA GLY A 385 9.60 12.40 26.58
C GLY A 385 10.14 13.29 25.47
N TYR A 386 9.26 13.61 24.52
CA TYR A 386 9.57 14.35 23.30
C TYR A 386 8.86 15.71 23.26
N ALA A 387 9.63 16.77 23.06
CA ALA A 387 9.11 18.08 22.68
C ALA A 387 9.05 18.21 21.14
N PHE A 388 7.95 18.75 20.63
CA PHE A 388 7.72 19.09 19.23
C PHE A 388 7.41 20.58 19.11
N CYS A 389 7.83 21.22 18.02
CA CYS A 389 7.30 22.51 17.61
C CYS A 389 6.33 22.30 16.44
N LEU A 390 5.03 22.53 16.65
CA LEU A 390 3.96 22.40 15.66
C LEU A 390 3.23 23.75 15.48
N PRO A 391 3.82 24.73 14.78
CA PRO A 391 3.23 26.07 14.65
C PRO A 391 1.87 26.08 13.97
N HIS A 392 1.00 27.00 14.39
CA HIS A 392 -0.37 27.12 13.85
C HIS A 392 -0.41 27.37 12.32
N ASN A 393 0.63 27.95 11.70
CA ASN A 393 0.69 28.06 10.25
C ASN A 393 0.98 26.71 9.58
N ALA A 394 1.94 25.92 10.10
CA ALA A 394 2.23 24.58 9.59
C ALA A 394 1.00 23.68 9.66
N VAL A 395 0.28 23.68 10.80
CA VAL A 395 -0.99 22.94 10.95
C VAL A 395 -2.04 23.42 9.94
N LYS A 396 -2.24 24.74 9.78
CA LYS A 396 -3.23 25.29 8.83
C LYS A 396 -2.89 25.03 7.35
N THR A 397 -1.63 24.79 7.03
CA THR A 397 -1.19 24.37 5.68
C THR A 397 -1.10 22.85 5.52
N SER A 398 -1.42 22.07 6.56
CA SER A 398 -1.39 20.61 6.52
C SER A 398 -2.76 20.04 6.18
N GLU A 399 -2.80 19.16 5.19
CA GLU A 399 -4.02 18.42 4.86
C GLU A 399 -4.47 17.51 6.01
N ARG A 400 -5.75 17.14 6.05
CA ARG A 400 -6.29 16.33 7.16
C ARG A 400 -5.63 14.96 7.28
N TYR A 401 -5.21 14.35 6.17
CA TYR A 401 -4.44 13.10 6.18
C TYR A 401 -3.03 13.30 6.79
N GLU A 402 -2.35 14.42 6.52
CA GLU A 402 -1.06 14.74 7.15
C GLU A 402 -1.22 14.95 8.66
N ARG A 403 -2.23 15.72 9.06
CA ARG A 403 -2.55 15.97 10.47
C ARG A 403 -2.88 14.67 11.21
N THR A 404 -3.53 13.73 10.53
CA THR A 404 -3.82 12.38 11.05
C THR A 404 -2.54 11.55 11.24
N LEU A 405 -1.58 11.55 10.30
CA LEU A 405 -0.28 10.88 10.50
C LEU A 405 0.49 11.47 11.68
N LEU A 406 0.55 12.80 11.78
CA LEU A 406 1.25 13.50 12.85
C LEU A 406 0.65 13.18 14.23
N PHE A 407 -0.68 13.16 14.33
CA PHE A 407 -1.39 12.69 15.53
C PHE A 407 -0.99 11.26 15.90
N LEU A 408 -1.03 10.32 14.95
CA LEU A 408 -0.70 8.92 15.19
C LEU A 408 0.77 8.74 15.62
N THR A 409 1.70 9.55 15.12
CA THR A 409 3.10 9.55 15.58
C THR A 409 3.24 10.00 17.03
N LEU A 410 2.53 11.02 17.49
CA LEU A 410 2.56 11.41 18.91
C LEU A 410 1.83 10.38 19.80
N ALA A 411 0.75 9.77 19.30
CA ALA A 411 0.08 8.65 19.99
C ALA A 411 0.96 7.40 20.11
N LEU A 412 1.86 7.14 19.14
CA LEU A 412 2.90 6.11 19.24
C LEU A 412 3.86 6.38 20.40
N LEU A 413 4.33 7.62 20.53
CA LEU A 413 5.25 8.00 21.60
C LEU A 413 4.59 7.88 22.98
N GLU A 414 3.39 8.43 23.15
CA GLU A 414 2.61 8.30 24.39
C GLU A 414 2.35 6.83 24.77
N ARG A 415 2.03 5.96 23.78
CA ARG A 415 1.88 4.51 24.00
C ARG A 415 3.17 3.84 24.51
N HIS A 416 4.34 4.27 24.01
CA HIS A 416 5.66 3.77 24.47
C HIS A 416 6.11 4.42 25.80
N GLY A 417 5.26 5.23 26.45
CA GLY A 417 5.51 5.90 27.73
C GLY A 417 6.21 7.25 27.62
N LEU A 418 6.45 7.73 26.40
CA LEU A 418 7.15 8.99 26.13
C LEU A 418 6.13 10.15 26.17
N THR A 419 6.20 10.98 27.21
CA THR A 419 5.31 12.15 27.32
C THR A 419 5.57 13.12 26.17
N THR A 420 4.53 13.61 25.51
CA THR A 420 4.61 14.55 24.39
C THR A 420 4.29 15.99 24.82
N TRP A 421 5.17 16.93 24.44
CA TRP A 421 4.97 18.37 24.65
C TRP A 421 4.95 19.08 23.30
N VAL A 422 4.02 20.00 23.08
CA VAL A 422 3.87 20.72 21.80
C VAL A 422 3.92 22.23 22.03
N VAL A 423 4.91 22.88 21.44
CA VAL A 423 5.00 24.35 21.33
C VAL A 423 4.53 24.82 19.96
N THR A 424 4.13 26.09 19.84
CA THR A 424 3.51 26.64 18.62
C THR A 424 4.26 27.86 18.07
N GLU A 425 5.21 28.38 18.83
CA GLU A 425 5.98 29.59 18.54
C GLU A 425 7.06 29.29 17.47
N PRO A 426 7.03 29.93 16.28
CA PRO A 426 7.84 29.53 15.12
C PRO A 426 9.35 29.58 15.31
N GLU A 427 9.87 30.33 16.27
CA GLU A 427 11.29 30.33 16.64
C GLU A 427 11.80 28.93 17.04
N TYR A 428 10.95 28.11 17.65
CA TYR A 428 11.28 26.75 18.03
C TYR A 428 11.28 25.76 16.85
N ALA A 429 10.78 26.16 15.67
CA ALA A 429 10.72 25.30 14.47
C ALA A 429 12.11 25.03 13.85
N GLN A 430 13.12 25.83 14.21
CA GLN A 430 14.50 25.77 13.72
C GLN A 430 15.48 25.12 14.73
N VAL A 431 14.98 24.67 15.88
CA VAL A 431 15.79 23.95 16.86
C VAL A 431 16.21 22.58 16.34
N ASP A 432 17.44 22.17 16.65
CA ASP A 432 18.00 20.86 16.30
C ASP A 432 17.16 19.69 16.83
N GLY A 433 17.21 18.54 16.15
CA GLY A 433 16.79 17.29 16.75
C GLY A 433 17.85 16.89 17.77
N PHE A 434 17.48 16.66 19.03
CA PHE A 434 18.45 16.31 20.06
C PHE A 434 17.90 15.40 21.16
N ALA A 435 18.81 14.72 21.85
CA ALA A 435 18.59 14.13 23.18
C ALA A 435 19.45 14.90 24.20
N LEU A 436 18.82 15.53 25.19
CA LEU A 436 19.49 16.29 26.24
C LEU A 436 19.56 15.44 27.52
N VAL A 437 20.77 15.10 27.95
CA VAL A 437 21.03 14.55 29.29
C VAL A 437 21.21 15.74 30.24
N PRO A 438 20.31 15.97 31.22
CA PRO A 438 20.30 17.19 32.03
C PRO A 438 21.64 17.52 32.68
N GLY A 439 22.18 18.71 32.39
CA GLY A 439 23.44 19.20 32.97
C GLY A 439 24.73 18.59 32.40
N GLU A 440 24.67 17.49 31.66
CA GLU A 440 25.85 16.76 31.16
C GLU A 440 26.19 17.07 29.70
N ARG A 441 25.27 16.74 28.78
CA ARG A 441 25.50 16.78 27.32
C ARG A 441 24.21 16.81 26.52
N ALA A 442 24.30 17.36 25.31
CA ALA A 442 23.29 17.22 24.28
C ALA A 442 23.85 16.40 23.11
N ILE A 443 23.06 15.46 22.64
CA ILE A 443 23.35 14.57 21.52
C ILE A 443 22.49 15.04 20.35
N ILE A 444 23.08 15.75 19.40
CA ILE A 444 22.40 16.33 18.23
C ILE A 444 22.26 15.25 17.16
N ALA A 445 21.09 15.17 16.54
CA ALA A 445 20.69 14.13 15.59
C ALA A 445 19.69 14.66 14.56
N ASN A 446 20.20 15.39 13.56
CA ASN A 446 19.43 15.98 12.46
C ASN A 446 19.44 15.05 11.24
N TRP A 447 18.26 14.68 10.75
CA TRP A 447 18.06 13.97 9.46
C TRP A 447 16.97 14.64 8.60
N LEU A 448 15.96 15.23 9.23
CA LEU A 448 15.04 16.17 8.58
C LEU A 448 15.67 17.56 8.43
N ARG A 449 15.25 18.29 7.39
CA ARG A 449 15.49 19.73 7.19
C ARG A 449 16.95 20.13 7.47
N THR A 450 17.87 19.48 6.76
CA THR A 450 19.33 19.64 6.78
C THR A 450 19.90 19.51 5.36
N ASP A 451 21.06 20.12 5.10
CA ASP A 451 21.74 20.05 3.78
C ASP A 451 22.31 18.65 3.46
N GLY A 452 22.35 17.78 4.47
CA GLY A 452 22.87 16.42 4.39
C GLY A 452 21.81 15.32 4.33
N ILE A 453 22.30 14.09 4.37
CA ILE A 453 21.53 12.87 4.71
C ILE A 453 21.36 12.82 6.24
N TRP A 454 22.43 13.14 6.98
CA TRP A 454 22.40 13.37 8.42
C TRP A 454 23.45 14.38 8.87
N GLN A 455 23.25 14.90 10.07
CA GLN A 455 24.23 15.60 10.89
C GLN A 455 24.05 15.17 12.36
N VAL A 456 25.05 14.50 12.90
CA VAL A 456 25.14 14.10 14.32
C VAL A 456 26.34 14.78 15.00
N ASP A 457 26.18 15.22 16.25
CA ASP A 457 27.18 15.97 17.03
C ASP A 457 26.90 15.84 18.53
N THR A 458 27.86 15.35 19.32
CA THR A 458 27.75 15.35 20.79
C THR A 458 28.45 16.58 21.39
N THR A 459 27.79 17.26 22.33
CA THR A 459 28.35 18.48 22.93
C THR A 459 28.03 18.62 24.42
N SER A 460 29.03 18.99 25.21
CA SER A 460 28.92 19.41 26.62
C SER A 460 29.09 20.92 26.81
N HIS A 461 29.10 21.71 25.73
CA HIS A 461 29.37 23.14 25.80
C HIS A 461 28.21 23.90 26.48
N TRP A 462 28.47 24.48 27.66
CA TRP A 462 27.47 25.05 28.57
C TRP A 462 26.41 25.93 27.90
N ALA A 463 26.80 26.77 26.93
CA ALA A 463 25.88 27.69 26.27
C ALA A 463 24.86 26.98 25.36
N ARG A 464 25.27 25.86 24.72
CA ARG A 464 24.37 25.00 23.94
C ARG A 464 23.45 24.21 24.89
N LEU A 465 24.01 23.61 25.95
CA LEU A 465 23.23 22.89 26.95
C LEU A 465 22.14 23.78 27.57
N ARG A 466 22.48 25.03 27.88
CA ARG A 466 21.53 26.02 28.38
C ARG A 466 20.46 26.35 27.35
N ALA A 467 20.80 26.58 26.09
CA ALA A 467 19.81 26.87 25.04
C ALA A 467 18.81 25.72 24.84
N TYR A 468 19.29 24.47 24.78
CA TYR A 468 18.43 23.28 24.67
C TYR A 468 17.61 23.03 25.95
N ALA A 469 18.18 23.24 27.14
CA ALA A 469 17.45 23.15 28.41
C ALA A 469 16.38 24.25 28.55
N ASP A 470 16.66 25.46 28.07
CA ASP A 470 15.71 26.58 28.07
C ASP A 470 14.55 26.30 27.08
N ALA A 471 14.81 25.67 25.93
CA ALA A 471 13.77 25.20 25.00
C ALA A 471 12.90 24.07 25.58
N VAL A 472 13.52 23.03 26.17
CA VAL A 472 12.80 21.93 26.85
C VAL A 472 11.97 22.45 28.02
N ARG A 473 12.51 23.39 28.80
CA ARG A 473 11.79 24.05 29.90
C ARG A 473 10.61 24.88 29.41
N HIS A 474 10.75 25.58 28.28
CA HIS A 474 9.63 26.26 27.64
C HIS A 474 8.53 25.29 27.21
N ALA A 475 8.89 24.22 26.49
CA ALA A 475 7.93 23.20 26.04
C ALA A 475 7.18 22.53 27.19
N ARG A 476 7.85 22.21 28.30
CA ARG A 476 7.22 21.65 29.52
C ARG A 476 6.34 22.64 30.27
N THR A 477 6.47 23.95 30.04
CA THR A 477 5.70 25.00 30.76
C THR A 477 4.54 25.55 29.93
N HIS A 478 4.66 25.53 28.60
CA HIS A 478 3.72 26.18 27.67
C HIS A 478 3.15 25.21 26.62
N SER A 479 3.16 23.90 26.90
CA SER A 479 2.62 22.88 25.99
C SER A 479 1.12 23.11 25.73
N VAL A 480 0.71 23.23 24.47
CA VAL A 480 -0.72 23.24 24.12
C VAL A 480 -1.37 21.87 24.36
N THR A 481 -0.56 20.80 24.35
CA THR A 481 -0.97 19.43 24.70
C THR A 481 -0.71 19.08 26.17
N ASP A 482 -0.63 20.05 27.07
CA ASP A 482 -0.56 19.77 28.52
C ASP A 482 -1.73 18.89 29.01
N GLY A 483 -1.52 18.08 30.05
CA GLY A 483 -2.50 17.12 30.56
C GLY A 483 -1.87 16.05 31.43
N ALA A 484 -2.60 15.60 32.46
CA ALA A 484 -2.12 14.61 33.41
C ALA A 484 -2.05 13.22 32.76
N THR A 485 -3.07 12.84 31.99
CA THR A 485 -3.13 11.54 31.31
C THR A 485 -2.75 11.65 29.83
N PRO A 486 -2.23 10.58 29.20
CA PRO A 486 -2.06 10.52 27.75
C PRO A 486 -3.36 10.82 26.98
N ALA A 487 -4.52 10.40 27.51
CA ALA A 487 -5.83 10.66 26.92
C ALA A 487 -6.16 12.16 26.83
N GLU A 488 -5.85 12.93 27.87
CA GLU A 488 -6.02 14.39 27.88
C GLU A 488 -5.06 15.07 26.89
N ARG A 489 -3.79 14.66 26.89
CA ARG A 489 -2.75 15.25 26.01
C ARG A 489 -3.06 14.99 24.55
N LEU A 490 -3.46 13.77 24.19
CA LEU A 490 -3.85 13.41 22.83
C LEU A 490 -5.17 14.07 22.42
N ARG A 491 -6.14 14.28 23.33
CA ARG A 491 -7.35 15.05 23.01
C ARG A 491 -7.03 16.50 22.67
N ARG A 492 -6.22 17.17 23.49
CA ARG A 492 -5.73 18.54 23.18
C ARG A 492 -4.86 18.59 21.93
N LEU A 493 -4.16 17.50 21.58
CA LEU A 493 -3.44 17.39 20.31
C LEU A 493 -4.41 17.35 19.13
N ALA A 494 -5.49 16.56 19.22
CA ALA A 494 -6.53 16.54 18.19
C ALA A 494 -7.20 17.92 18.05
N ASP A 495 -7.48 18.61 19.16
CA ASP A 495 -8.01 19.98 19.14
C ASP A 495 -7.04 20.97 18.44
N HIS A 496 -5.74 20.95 18.78
CA HIS A 496 -4.72 21.79 18.14
C HIS A 496 -4.51 21.46 16.65
N LEU A 497 -4.62 20.18 16.31
CA LEU A 497 -4.54 19.68 14.93
C LEU A 497 -5.87 19.78 14.16
N ASP A 498 -6.94 20.36 14.72
CA ASP A 498 -8.25 20.49 14.05
C ASP A 498 -8.75 19.13 13.52
N LEU A 499 -8.70 18.11 14.38
CA LEU A 499 -9.18 16.75 14.14
C LEU A 499 -10.35 16.43 15.09
N ASP A 500 -11.49 16.03 14.53
CA ASP A 500 -12.62 15.53 15.32
C ASP A 500 -12.23 14.29 16.14
N TRP A 501 -12.20 14.42 17.47
CA TRP A 501 -11.77 13.36 18.39
C TRP A 501 -12.64 12.11 18.30
N ALA A 502 -13.97 12.25 18.18
CA ALA A 502 -14.88 11.12 18.18
C ALA A 502 -14.73 10.29 16.90
N TRP A 503 -14.73 10.97 15.74
CA TRP A 503 -14.40 10.36 14.45
C TRP A 503 -13.03 9.67 14.48
N LEU A 504 -12.03 10.31 15.08
CA LEU A 504 -10.67 9.77 15.13
C LEU A 504 -10.60 8.50 16.00
N THR A 505 -11.15 8.51 17.21
CA THR A 505 -11.17 7.31 18.08
C THR A 505 -12.01 6.19 17.48
N ASP A 506 -13.19 6.49 16.92
CA ASP A 506 -14.07 5.49 16.31
C ASP A 506 -13.41 4.85 15.08
N ARG A 507 -12.77 5.64 14.21
CA ARG A 507 -12.09 5.13 13.01
C ARG A 507 -10.81 4.37 13.32
N CYS A 508 -10.06 4.79 14.34
CA CYS A 508 -8.94 4.02 14.86
C CYS A 508 -9.41 2.66 15.42
N ALA A 509 -10.50 2.62 16.20
CA ALA A 509 -11.09 1.39 16.73
C ALA A 509 -11.66 0.47 15.62
N GLU A 510 -12.30 1.03 14.59
CA GLU A 510 -12.77 0.27 13.43
C GLU A 510 -11.61 -0.35 12.64
N LEU A 511 -10.58 0.42 12.30
CA LEU A 511 -9.46 -0.07 11.51
C LEU A 511 -8.61 -1.09 12.28
N ALA A 512 -8.39 -0.86 13.58
CA ALA A 512 -7.67 -1.78 14.47
C ALA A 512 -8.35 -3.16 14.63
N ARG A 513 -9.67 -3.25 14.42
CA ARG A 513 -10.44 -4.51 14.52
C ARG A 513 -10.08 -5.52 13.44
N TYR A 514 -9.67 -5.06 12.26
CA TYR A 514 -9.28 -5.92 11.11
C TYR A 514 -7.78 -5.83 10.81
N GLY A 515 -7.13 -4.74 11.25
CA GLY A 515 -5.73 -4.42 11.02
C GLY A 515 -5.49 -3.80 9.64
N SER A 516 -4.67 -2.76 9.57
CA SER A 516 -4.14 -2.23 8.32
C SER A 516 -3.34 -3.29 7.55
N ALA A 517 -2.74 -4.26 8.26
CA ALA A 517 -2.14 -5.44 7.67
C ALA A 517 -3.15 -6.37 6.95
N GLY A 518 -4.46 -6.27 7.21
CA GLY A 518 -5.49 -6.94 6.41
C GLY A 518 -5.85 -6.18 5.13
N MET A 519 -5.73 -4.85 5.15
CA MET A 519 -6.02 -3.93 4.04
C MET A 519 -4.87 -3.87 3.01
N LEU A 520 -3.63 -3.76 3.50
CA LEU A 520 -2.43 -3.50 2.72
C LEU A 520 -1.35 -4.57 2.93
N ARG A 521 -0.37 -4.62 2.03
CA ARG A 521 0.88 -5.35 2.27
C ARG A 521 2.10 -4.45 1.95
N PRO A 522 2.93 -4.14 2.95
CA PRO A 522 4.25 -3.59 2.70
C PRO A 522 5.10 -4.53 1.84
N ARG A 523 5.83 -3.95 0.89
CA ARG A 523 6.71 -4.67 -0.05
C ARG A 523 8.18 -4.60 0.38
N SER A 524 8.64 -3.45 0.87
CA SER A 524 9.98 -3.26 1.40
C SER A 524 10.14 -3.98 2.75
N ARG A 525 11.29 -4.63 2.91
CA ARG A 525 11.72 -5.27 4.17
C ARG A 525 11.99 -4.25 5.29
N LEU A 526 12.08 -2.96 4.96
CA LEU A 526 12.48 -1.88 5.87
C LEU A 526 11.29 -1.21 6.59
N ILE A 527 10.04 -1.42 6.13
CA ILE A 527 8.82 -0.91 6.77
C ILE A 527 7.87 -1.99 7.30
N GLY A 528 7.01 -1.64 8.26
CA GLY A 528 6.02 -2.53 8.85
C GLY A 528 4.78 -1.79 9.36
N LEU A 529 3.70 -2.52 9.61
CA LEU A 529 2.40 -1.98 10.06
C LEU A 529 2.04 -2.33 11.52
N ALA A 530 2.87 -3.11 12.22
CA ALA A 530 2.53 -3.62 13.55
C ALA A 530 2.36 -2.51 14.60
N GLU A 531 3.28 -1.55 14.67
CA GLU A 531 3.14 -0.40 15.58
C GLU A 531 1.96 0.50 15.18
N LEU A 532 1.63 0.63 13.89
CA LEU A 532 0.42 1.33 13.44
C LEU A 532 -0.84 0.61 13.95
N ASP A 533 -0.96 -0.71 13.72
CA ASP A 533 -2.12 -1.49 14.16
C ASP A 533 -2.30 -1.47 15.69
N ASP A 534 -1.19 -1.37 16.44
CA ASP A 534 -1.22 -1.19 17.89
C ASP A 534 -1.59 0.24 18.34
N VAL A 535 -1.15 1.28 17.61
CA VAL A 535 -1.52 2.67 17.88
C VAL A 535 -2.97 2.95 17.54
N LEU A 536 -3.47 2.41 16.43
CA LEU A 536 -4.89 2.47 16.08
C LEU A 536 -5.75 1.83 17.17
N ARG A 537 -5.29 0.71 17.75
CA ARG A 537 -5.99 0.06 18.87
C ARG A 537 -5.98 0.92 20.12
N TYR A 538 -4.80 1.40 20.51
CA TYR A 538 -4.60 2.29 21.65
C TYR A 538 -5.48 3.54 21.56
N VAL A 539 -5.46 4.26 20.44
CA VAL A 539 -6.31 5.45 20.21
C VAL A 539 -7.80 5.08 20.24
N GLY A 540 -8.18 3.93 19.69
CA GLY A 540 -9.56 3.43 19.77
C GLY A 540 -10.04 3.14 21.19
N GLU A 541 -9.14 2.69 22.07
CA GLU A 541 -9.41 2.44 23.49
C GLU A 541 -9.56 3.75 24.29
N LEU A 542 -8.99 4.88 23.82
CA LEU A 542 -9.16 6.23 24.40
C LEU A 542 -10.48 6.94 24.02
N GLY A 543 -11.40 6.23 23.36
CA GLY A 543 -12.74 6.73 23.02
C GLY A 543 -13.60 7.11 24.25
N PRO A 544 -14.86 7.52 24.04
CA PRO A 544 -15.75 8.03 25.10
C PRO A 544 -16.19 7.00 26.18
N GLY A 545 -15.50 5.86 26.28
CA GLY A 545 -15.76 4.78 27.24
C GLY A 545 -14.71 4.58 28.34
N ASP A 546 -13.63 5.38 28.38
CA ASP A 546 -12.55 5.23 29.38
C ASP A 546 -13.09 5.34 30.83
N PRO A 547 -13.02 4.27 31.65
CA PRO A 547 -13.51 4.28 33.02
C PRO A 547 -12.67 5.14 33.98
N ALA A 548 -11.43 5.53 33.62
CA ALA A 548 -10.57 6.35 34.47
C ALA A 548 -11.21 7.71 34.83
N GLY A 549 -12.12 8.22 33.99
CA GLY A 549 -12.89 9.44 34.27
C GLY A 549 -13.98 9.30 35.35
N ARG A 550 -14.25 8.11 35.89
CA ARG A 550 -15.32 7.89 36.90
C ARG A 550 -14.83 7.80 38.34
N GLU A 551 -13.68 7.21 38.62
CA GLU A 551 -13.19 7.05 40.01
C GLU A 551 -12.76 8.38 40.66
N ALA A 552 -12.54 9.43 39.87
CA ALA A 552 -12.21 10.77 40.37
C ALA A 552 -13.44 11.64 40.71
N ALA A 553 -14.67 11.18 40.43
CA ALA A 553 -15.88 12.02 40.43
C ALA A 553 -16.92 11.67 41.51
N ASP A 554 -16.82 10.51 42.17
CA ASP A 554 -17.81 10.04 43.15
C ASP A 554 -17.19 9.93 44.55
N GLY A 555 -16.93 11.10 45.15
CA GLY A 555 -16.26 11.25 46.44
C GLY A 555 -17.01 12.20 47.38
N ASP A 556 -18.07 11.71 48.02
CA ASP A 556 -18.74 12.39 49.15
C ASP A 556 -18.93 11.40 50.33
N PRO A 557 -18.81 11.81 51.60
CA PRO A 557 -18.60 10.86 52.69
C PRO A 557 -19.84 10.58 53.56
N GLY A 558 -20.09 9.29 53.80
CA GLY A 558 -20.43 8.82 55.15
C GLY A 558 -21.75 8.07 55.36
N VAL A 559 -21.62 7.02 56.18
CA VAL A 559 -22.65 6.49 57.09
C VAL A 559 -23.97 6.02 56.46
N PHE A 560 -24.11 4.69 56.35
CA PHE A 560 -25.05 3.99 57.24
C PHE A 560 -24.59 2.55 57.51
N ALA A 561 -24.86 2.05 58.72
CA ALA A 561 -24.53 0.68 59.13
C ALA A 561 -25.75 -0.24 59.03
N GLY A 562 -25.57 -1.47 58.54
CA GLY A 562 -26.63 -2.48 58.47
C GLY A 562 -26.06 -3.85 58.10
N ALA A 563 -25.95 -4.76 59.07
CA ALA A 563 -25.41 -6.10 58.85
C ALA A 563 -26.52 -7.16 58.83
N VAL A 564 -26.45 -8.10 57.86
CA VAL A 564 -27.03 -9.45 57.97
C VAL A 564 -26.03 -10.46 57.37
N THR A 565 -26.06 -11.68 57.89
CA THR A 565 -25.08 -12.76 57.69
C THR A 565 -25.37 -13.69 56.50
N GLY A 566 -24.31 -14.24 55.89
CA GLY A 566 -24.37 -15.51 55.14
C GLY A 566 -23.68 -15.47 53.75
N GLY A 567 -22.78 -16.37 53.37
CA GLY A 567 -22.01 -17.33 54.18
C GLY A 567 -21.84 -18.71 53.55
N ASN A 568 -20.75 -18.95 52.81
CA ASN A 568 -20.03 -20.22 52.85
C ASN A 568 -18.56 -20.06 52.41
N ARG A 569 -17.66 -20.96 52.84
CA ARG A 569 -16.20 -20.78 52.64
C ARG A 569 -15.42 -22.10 52.63
N THR A 570 -15.04 -22.56 51.45
CA THR A 570 -14.05 -23.63 51.20
C THR A 570 -13.05 -23.13 50.17
N GLN A 571 -11.98 -22.46 50.58
CA GLN A 571 -10.71 -23.09 51.01
C GLN A 571 -10.14 -24.09 49.98
N PHE A 572 -9.12 -23.63 49.27
CA PHE A 572 -8.00 -24.47 48.84
C PHE A 572 -6.71 -23.85 49.40
N ARG A 573 -5.75 -24.66 49.82
CA ARG A 573 -4.55 -24.22 50.56
C ARG A 573 -3.31 -24.92 49.99
N PRO A 574 -2.27 -24.20 49.56
CA PRO A 574 -1.01 -24.81 49.20
C PRO A 574 -0.16 -25.00 50.47
N ASP A 575 0.21 -26.24 50.80
CA ASP A 575 1.16 -26.50 51.88
C ASP A 575 2.61 -26.37 51.41
N ARG A 576 3.46 -25.85 52.30
CA ARG A 576 4.91 -25.78 52.14
C ARG A 576 5.55 -27.01 52.77
N HIS A 577 6.55 -27.60 52.11
CA HIS A 577 7.56 -28.42 52.80
C HIS A 577 8.95 -27.76 52.72
N HIS A 578 9.74 -27.98 53.77
CA HIS A 578 11.10 -27.48 53.93
C HIS A 578 12.11 -28.62 53.81
N GLY A 579 13.28 -28.29 53.27
CA GLY A 579 14.56 -28.75 53.83
C GLY A 579 15.18 -30.02 53.24
N GLY A 580 16.37 -29.85 52.67
CA GLY A 580 17.26 -30.95 52.31
C GLY A 580 18.64 -30.40 51.91
N ARG A 581 19.65 -30.56 52.77
CA ARG A 581 21.04 -30.20 52.44
C ARG A 581 21.73 -31.34 51.69
N ARG A 582 22.41 -31.03 50.59
CA ARG A 582 23.83 -31.35 50.40
C ARG A 582 24.42 -30.53 49.27
#